data_AF-A0A975CDP1-F1
#
_entry.id   AF-A0A975CDP1-F1
#
_cell.length_a   1.000
_cell.length_b   1.000
_cell.length_c   1.000
_cell.angle_alpha   90.00
_cell.angle_beta   90.00
_cell.angle_gamma   90.00
#
_symmetry.space_group_name_H-M   'P 1'
#
loop_
_entity.id
_entity.type
_entity.pdbx_description
1 polymer ?
#
loop_
_entity_poly.entity_id
_entity_poly.type
_entity_poly.pdbx_seq_one_letter_code
_entity_poly.pdbx_strand_id
1 'polypeptide(L)'
;MPTATTILQLVPPSRAASTPPPTLPETGFVREARLLVFLPFSHSTLWRRVAAGTFPAPIKLSERVTAWRAEDVRAWIKAQGEGGAASG
;
A
#
# COMPACT_ATOMS: atom_id res chain seq x y z
N MET A 1 41.96 -27.75 29.67
CA MET A 1 41.14 -26.90 30.56
C MET A 1 42.12 -26.27 31.54
N PRO A 2 42.30 -24.93 31.61
CA PRO A 2 41.31 -23.85 31.71
C PRO A 2 41.49 -22.80 30.59
N THR A 3 40.72 -21.74 30.38
CA THR A 3 39.39 -21.27 30.80
C THR A 3 38.98 -20.23 29.75
N ALA A 4 37.68 -20.18 29.49
CA ALA A 4 36.97 -19.20 28.68
C ALA A 4 37.57 -17.78 28.67
N THR A 5 37.86 -17.26 27.48
CA THR A 5 37.86 -15.81 27.23
C THR A 5 36.67 -15.51 26.33
N THR A 6 35.60 -15.09 26.99
CA THR A 6 34.40 -14.48 26.42
C THR A 6 34.80 -13.29 25.55
N ILE A 7 34.62 -13.41 24.22
CA ILE A 7 34.72 -12.28 23.30
C ILE A 7 33.32 -11.69 23.12
N LEU A 8 33.20 -10.45 23.60
CA LEU A 8 32.32 -9.37 23.17
C LEU A 8 31.00 -9.78 22.49
N GLN A 9 29.93 -9.66 23.28
CA GLN A 9 28.56 -9.47 22.82
C GLN A 9 28.54 -8.32 21.81
N LEU A 10 28.55 -8.65 20.52
CA LEU A 10 28.28 -7.69 19.46
C LEU A 10 26.92 -7.08 19.74
N VAL A 11 26.93 -5.77 19.91
CA VAL A 11 25.75 -4.92 19.78
C VAL A 11 24.97 -5.39 18.53
N PRO A 12 23.66 -5.70 18.62
CA PRO A 12 22.90 -5.83 17.39
C PRO A 12 23.01 -4.49 16.67
N PRO A 13 23.39 -4.43 15.38
CA PRO A 13 23.21 -3.19 14.64
C PRO A 13 21.73 -2.89 14.74
N SER A 14 21.43 -1.80 15.45
CA SER A 14 20.13 -1.15 15.54
C SER A 14 19.45 -1.38 14.21
N ARG A 15 18.39 -2.19 14.22
CA ARG A 15 17.67 -2.64 13.03
C ARG A 15 17.38 -1.38 12.23
N ALA A 16 18.23 -1.13 11.22
CA ALA A 16 17.98 -0.12 10.23
C ALA A 16 16.54 -0.36 9.84
N ALA A 17 15.71 0.67 9.97
CA ALA A 17 14.35 0.64 9.48
C ALA A 17 14.47 0.28 7.99
N SER A 18 14.43 -1.02 7.71
CA SER A 18 14.31 -1.55 6.37
C SER A 18 12.94 -1.09 5.99
N THR A 19 12.87 0.07 5.31
CA THR A 19 11.66 0.55 4.68
C THR A 19 11.21 -0.62 3.83
N PRO A 20 10.20 -1.40 4.26
CA PRO A 20 9.71 -2.43 3.38
C PRO A 20 9.27 -1.71 2.11
N PRO A 21 9.43 -2.31 0.91
CA PRO A 21 8.80 -1.76 -0.28
C PRO A 21 7.37 -1.39 0.10
N PRO A 22 6.83 -0.24 -0.34
CA PRO A 22 5.55 0.25 0.15
C PRO A 22 4.48 -0.82 -0.11
N THR A 23 4.23 -1.66 0.88
CA THR A 23 3.28 -2.76 0.80
C THR A 23 1.96 -2.18 1.24
N LEU A 24 0.91 -2.40 0.44
CA LEU A 24 -0.44 -2.06 0.87
C LEU A 24 -0.69 -2.81 2.20
N PRO A 25 -0.95 -2.11 3.32
CA PRO A 25 -1.25 -2.77 4.58
C PRO A 25 -2.52 -3.62 4.40
N GLU A 26 -2.60 -4.77 5.09
CA GLU A 26 -3.75 -5.70 4.96
C GLU A 26 -5.09 -5.05 5.32
N THR A 27 -5.05 -4.02 6.16
CA THR A 27 -6.21 -3.24 6.61
C THR A 27 -5.77 -1.79 6.81
N GLY A 28 -6.67 -0.83 6.58
CA GLY A 28 -6.42 0.59 6.80
C GLY A 28 -6.89 1.50 5.67
N PHE A 29 -6.49 2.79 5.74
CA PHE A 29 -6.89 3.82 4.77
C PHE A 29 -5.69 4.31 3.96
N VAL A 30 -5.84 4.31 2.64
CA VAL A 30 -4.83 4.74 1.67
C VAL A 30 -5.31 6.02 1.01
N ARG A 31 -4.47 7.06 1.04
CA ARG A 31 -4.76 8.32 0.33
C ARG A 31 -4.54 8.16 -1.17
N GLU A 32 -5.18 9.01 -1.95
CA GLU A 32 -5.05 9.07 -3.40
C GLU A 32 -3.58 9.06 -3.87
N ALA A 33 -2.73 9.93 -3.31
CA ALA A 33 -1.33 10.03 -3.73
C ALA A 33 -0.57 8.70 -3.58
N ARG A 34 -0.90 7.88 -2.57
CA ARG A 34 -0.32 6.54 -2.41
C ARG A 34 -0.95 5.55 -3.36
N LEU A 35 -2.26 5.64 -3.58
CA LEU A 35 -3.00 4.82 -4.52
C LEU A 35 -2.46 4.92 -5.95
N LEU A 36 -2.15 6.14 -6.39
CA LEU A 36 -1.56 6.44 -7.70
C LEU A 36 -0.14 5.86 -7.89
N VAL A 37 0.55 5.47 -6.82
CA VAL A 37 1.84 4.74 -6.91
C VAL A 37 1.61 3.28 -7.32
N PHE A 38 0.48 2.70 -6.93
CA PHE A 38 0.15 1.30 -7.22
C PHE A 38 -0.66 1.13 -8.50
N LEU A 39 -1.34 2.18 -8.94
CA LEU A 39 -2.22 2.18 -10.09
C LEU A 39 -1.57 2.91 -11.25
N PRO A 40 -1.50 2.33 -12.47
CA PRO A 40 -0.92 2.99 -13.64
C PRO A 40 -1.88 4.01 -14.27
N PHE A 41 -2.60 4.80 -13.46
CA PHE A 41 -3.57 5.79 -13.92
C PHE A 41 -3.23 7.16 -13.35
N SER A 42 -3.59 8.23 -14.05
CA SER A 42 -3.54 9.59 -13.53
C SER A 42 -4.71 9.88 -12.58
N HIS A 43 -4.55 10.89 -11.72
CA HIS A 43 -5.60 11.45 -10.83
C HIS A 43 -6.96 11.57 -11.53
N SER A 44 -7.01 12.24 -12.69
CA SER A 44 -8.26 12.44 -13.44
C SER A 44 -8.95 11.13 -13.86
N THR A 45 -8.17 10.11 -14.21
CA THR A 45 -8.69 8.79 -14.60
C THR A 45 -9.23 8.05 -13.38
N LEU A 46 -8.57 8.16 -12.23
CA LEU A 46 -9.07 7.61 -10.97
C LEU A 46 -10.44 8.21 -10.64
N TRP A 47 -10.57 9.54 -10.64
CA TRP A 47 -11.84 10.22 -10.36
C TRP A 47 -12.94 9.88 -11.37
N ARG A 48 -12.60 9.71 -12.66
CA ARG A 48 -13.57 9.20 -13.66
C ARG A 48 -14.06 7.79 -13.33
N ARG A 49 -13.17 6.88 -12.92
CA ARG A 49 -13.55 5.51 -12.54
C ARG A 49 -14.35 5.45 -11.25
N VAL A 50 -14.02 6.32 -10.29
CA VAL A 50 -14.80 6.52 -9.05
C VAL A 50 -16.21 7.03 -9.39
N ALA A 51 -16.32 8.05 -10.25
CA ALA A 51 -17.61 8.58 -10.70
C ALA A 51 -18.42 7.56 -11.52
N ALA A 52 -17.74 6.71 -12.31
CA ALA A 52 -18.36 5.62 -13.04
C ALA A 52 -18.73 4.41 -12.15
N GLY A 53 -18.41 4.43 -10.86
CA GLY A 53 -18.66 3.32 -9.94
C GLY A 53 -17.82 2.07 -10.22
N THR A 54 -16.80 2.17 -11.08
CA THR A 54 -15.90 1.07 -11.42
C THR A 54 -14.77 0.91 -10.40
N PHE A 55 -14.48 1.95 -9.62
CA PHE A 55 -13.47 1.94 -8.57
C PHE A 55 -14.14 2.06 -7.19
N PRO A 56 -13.58 1.47 -6.11
CA PRO A 56 -14.17 1.57 -4.77
C PRO A 56 -14.42 3.02 -4.34
N ALA A 57 -15.49 3.20 -3.57
CA ALA A 57 -15.95 4.52 -3.16
C ALA A 57 -14.93 5.19 -2.23
N PRO A 58 -14.65 6.49 -2.44
CA PRO A 58 -13.82 7.27 -1.53
C PRO A 58 -14.48 7.42 -0.16
N ILE A 59 -13.72 7.21 0.90
CA ILE A 59 -14.12 7.45 2.29
C ILE A 59 -13.55 8.78 2.75
N LYS A 60 -14.42 9.66 3.21
CA LYS A 60 -14.04 10.97 3.76
C LYS A 60 -13.59 10.78 5.21
N LEU A 61 -12.28 10.76 5.43
CA LEU A 61 -11.68 10.59 6.77
C LEU A 61 -11.60 11.92 7.53
N SER A 62 -11.52 13.04 6.82
CA SER A 62 -11.52 14.39 7.40
C SER A 62 -12.06 15.41 6.39
N GLU A 63 -12.22 16.66 6.81
CA GLU A 63 -12.76 17.77 6.02
C GLU A 63 -12.12 17.89 4.62
N ARG A 64 -10.82 17.63 4.53
CA ARG A 64 -10.02 17.71 3.28
C ARG A 64 -9.35 16.40 2.87
N VAL A 65 -9.57 15.29 3.59
CA VAL A 65 -8.85 14.04 3.35
C VAL A 65 -9.81 12.96 2.88
N THR A 66 -9.65 12.60 1.62
CA THR A 66 -10.30 11.44 1.00
C THR A 66 -9.32 10.28 0.98
N ALA A 67 -9.77 9.12 1.44
CA ALA A 67 -8.99 7.89 1.49
C ALA A 67 -9.83 6.69 1.07
N TRP A 68 -9.18 5.63 0.59
CA TRP A 68 -9.80 4.37 0.23
C TRP A 68 -9.36 3.29 1.22
N ARG A 69 -10.21 2.29 1.43
CA ARG A 69 -9.78 1.14 2.23
C ARG A 69 -8.78 0.32 1.43
N ALA A 70 -7.67 -0.06 2.07
CA ALA A 70 -6.66 -0.89 1.43
C ALA A 70 -7.25 -2.25 0.99
N GLU A 71 -8.18 -2.79 1.78
CA GLU A 71 -8.90 -4.04 1.49
C GLU A 71 -9.72 -3.97 0.19
N ASP A 72 -10.52 -2.92 0.02
CA ASP A 72 -11.36 -2.72 -1.17
C ASP A 72 -10.51 -2.52 -2.43
N VAL A 73 -9.45 -1.73 -2.31
CA VAL A 73 -8.51 -1.48 -3.42
C VAL A 73 -7.81 -2.77 -3.81
N ARG A 74 -7.38 -3.57 -2.85
CA ARG A 74 -6.75 -4.87 -3.11
C ARG A 74 -7.72 -5.86 -3.75
N ALA A 75 -8.95 -5.93 -3.26
CA ALA A 75 -10.01 -6.76 -3.85
C ALA A 75 -10.31 -6.32 -5.28
N TRP A 76 -10.35 -5.01 -5.53
CA TRP A 76 -10.51 -4.45 -6.85
C TRP A 76 -9.34 -4.80 -7.78
N ILE A 77 -8.09 -4.58 -7.35
CA ILE A 77 -6.89 -4.94 -8.13
C ILE A 77 -6.91 -6.44 -8.47
N LYS A 78 -7.28 -7.30 -7.51
CA LYS A 78 -7.41 -8.74 -7.74
C LYS A 78 -8.48 -9.04 -8.80
N ALA A 79 -9.67 -8.44 -8.68
CA ALA A 79 -10.74 -8.59 -9.67
C ALA A 79 -10.36 -8.05 -11.05
N GLN A 80 -9.57 -6.98 -11.13
CA GLN A 80 -9.01 -6.48 -12.38
C GLN A 80 -7.88 -7.37 -12.92
N GLY A 81 -7.09 -8.04 -12.08
CA GLY A 81 -6.13 -9.04 -12.54
C GLY A 81 -6.81 -10.22 -13.25
N GLU A 82 -8.06 -10.51 -12.88
CA GLU A 82 -8.90 -11.53 -13.51
C GLU A 82 -9.73 -10.99 -14.69
N GLY A 83 -9.96 -9.68 -14.79
CA GLY A 83 -10.80 -9.03 -15.83
C GLY A 83 -10.13 -7.94 -16.70
N GLY A 84 -8.83 -7.72 -16.55
CA GLY A 84 -8.10 -6.53 -17.01
C GLY A 84 -7.30 -6.70 -18.31
N ALA A 85 -7.67 -7.67 -19.14
CA ALA A 85 -7.21 -7.75 -20.53
C ALA A 85 -7.88 -6.69 -21.45
N ALA A 86 -8.73 -5.81 -20.92
CA ALA A 86 -9.48 -4.84 -21.71
C ALA A 86 -9.17 -3.39 -21.28
N SER A 87 -8.07 -2.85 -21.80
CA SER A 87 -7.94 -1.45 -22.22
C SER A 87 -6.63 -1.34 -23.00
N GLY A 88 -6.74 -1.52 -24.33
CA GLY A 88 -5.71 -1.17 -25.30
C GLY A 88 -5.72 0.32 -25.65
#